data_AF-A0A251UIP5-F1
#
_entry.id   AF-A0A251UIP5-F1
#
_cell.length_a   1.000
_cell.length_b   1.000
_cell.length_c   1.000
_cell.angle_alpha   90.00
_cell.angle_beta   90.00
_cell.angle_gamma   90.00
#
_symmetry.space_group_name_H-M   'P 1'
#
loop_
_entity.id
_entity.type
_entity.pdbx_description
1 polymer ?
#
loop_
_entity_poly.entity_id
_entity_poly.type
_entity_poly.pdbx_seq_one_letter_code
_entity_poly.pdbx_strand_id
1 'polypeptide(L)'
;MTQKSTLFKGQQKRKSVPPSRHGKTPKTRKGKRVVKPAKVTEQMDKDRELSKFINYCNEVKAATAANKEGGQLSIVKHQTEGAKE
;
A
#
# COMPACT_ATOMS: atom_id res chain seq x y z
N MET A 1 25.78 -36.52 25.02
CA MET A 1 24.72 -35.73 25.68
C MET A 1 25.37 -34.50 26.32
N THR A 2 25.52 -33.39 25.60
CA THR A 2 26.22 -32.18 26.12
C THR A 2 25.21 -31.05 26.34
N GLN A 3 24.91 -30.82 27.62
CA GLN A 3 23.84 -29.96 28.17
C GLN A 3 24.11 -28.44 28.09
N LYS A 4 24.92 -27.96 27.13
CA LYS A 4 25.45 -26.57 27.17
C LYS A 4 25.40 -25.82 25.84
N SER A 5 24.45 -26.15 24.95
CA SER A 5 24.30 -25.44 23.66
C SER A 5 23.91 -23.96 23.81
N THR A 6 23.28 -23.56 24.92
CA THR A 6 22.80 -22.19 25.18
C THR A 6 23.77 -21.30 25.96
N LEU A 7 24.93 -21.82 26.37
CA LEU A 7 25.89 -21.11 27.22
C LEU A 7 27.07 -20.50 26.45
N PHE A 8 27.11 -20.65 25.13
CA PHE A 8 28.19 -20.10 24.31
C PHE A 8 28.09 -18.58 24.18
N LYS A 9 29.12 -17.88 24.67
CA LYS A 9 29.34 -16.44 24.41
C LYS A 9 29.53 -16.26 22.90
N GLY A 10 28.65 -15.48 22.26
CA GLY A 10 28.70 -15.20 20.82
C GLY A 10 27.42 -15.55 20.04
N GLN A 11 26.47 -16.25 20.66
CA GLN A 11 25.14 -16.45 20.07
C GLN A 11 24.45 -15.09 19.85
N GLN A 12 24.09 -14.77 18.60
CA GLN A 12 23.31 -13.57 18.28
C GLN A 12 21.93 -13.67 18.92
N LYS A 13 21.77 -13.07 20.10
CA LYS A 13 20.46 -12.91 20.72
C LYS A 13 19.61 -12.06 19.78
N ARG A 14 18.59 -12.66 19.15
CA ARG A 14 17.55 -11.88 18.47
C ARG A 14 16.94 -10.96 19.51
N LYS A 15 17.10 -9.64 19.34
CA LYS A 15 16.50 -8.65 20.23
C LYS A 15 14.98 -8.78 20.10
N SER A 16 14.37 -9.52 21.02
CA SER A 16 12.93 -9.51 21.20
C SER A 16 12.52 -8.08 21.54
N VAL A 17 11.53 -7.55 20.84
CA VAL A 17 11.02 -6.19 21.12
C VAL A 17 10.54 -6.21 22.56
N PRO A 18 11.10 -5.37 23.45
CA PRO A 18 10.66 -5.34 24.82
C PRO A 18 9.17 -4.97 24.82
N PRO A 19 8.31 -5.75 25.49
CA PRO A 19 6.98 -5.26 25.79
C PRO A 19 7.16 -3.92 26.53
N SER A 20 6.22 -2.99 26.36
CA SER A 20 6.26 -1.68 27.02
C SER A 20 6.62 -1.79 28.51
N ARG A 21 7.01 -0.68 29.18
CA ARG A 21 7.38 -0.64 30.62
C ARG A 21 6.45 -1.42 31.57
N HIS A 22 5.23 -1.76 31.16
CA HIS A 22 4.24 -2.56 31.90
C HIS A 22 3.94 -3.95 31.30
N GLY A 23 4.82 -4.54 30.49
CA GLY A 23 4.61 -5.88 29.92
C GLY A 23 3.58 -5.94 28.80
N LYS A 24 2.90 -4.84 28.47
CA LYS A 24 1.82 -4.82 27.47
C LYS A 24 2.41 -4.72 26.07
N THR A 25 2.09 -5.70 25.23
CA THR A 25 2.34 -5.63 23.79
C THR A 25 1.52 -4.46 23.23
N PRO A 26 2.13 -3.49 22.52
CA PRO A 26 1.38 -2.39 21.95
C PRO A 26 0.35 -2.95 20.96
N LYS A 27 -0.94 -2.69 21.21
CA LYS A 27 -2.02 -3.05 20.28
C LYS A 27 -1.85 -2.23 19.01
N THR A 28 -1.23 -2.82 17.98
CA THR A 28 -1.14 -2.21 16.66
C THR A 28 -2.53 -2.20 16.05
N ARG A 29 -3.18 -1.03 16.00
CA ARG A 29 -4.42 -0.86 15.24
C ARG A 29 -4.10 -1.04 13.75
N LYS A 30 -4.86 -1.89 13.05
CA LYS A 30 -4.78 -2.08 11.59
C LYS A 30 -4.79 -0.70 10.92
N GLY A 31 -3.79 -0.42 10.07
CA GLY A 31 -3.64 0.85 9.35
C GLY A 31 -2.88 1.97 10.07
N LYS A 32 -2.49 1.84 11.36
CA LYS A 32 -1.82 2.93 12.11
C LYS A 32 -0.29 2.98 11.98
N ARG A 33 0.32 2.06 11.23
CA ARG A 33 1.77 2.00 11.03
C ARG A 33 2.08 1.71 9.57
N VAL A 34 2.18 2.77 8.76
CA VAL A 34 2.99 2.72 7.53
C VAL A 34 4.43 2.98 7.98
N VAL A 35 5.07 1.94 8.52
CA VAL A 35 6.51 2.00 8.77
C VAL A 35 7.17 1.70 7.45
N LYS A 36 7.90 2.69 6.90
CA LYS A 36 8.70 2.47 5.69
C LYS A 36 9.63 1.28 5.96
N PRO A 37 9.67 0.29 5.06
CA PRO A 37 10.58 -0.83 5.23
C PRO A 37 12.01 -0.31 5.24
N ALA A 38 12.83 -0.81 6.16
CA ALA A 38 14.23 -0.38 6.28
C ALA A 38 15.06 -0.79 5.05
N LYS A 39 14.62 -1.81 4.31
CA LYS A 39 15.17 -2.27 3.04
C LYS A 39 14.03 -2.64 2.11
N VAL A 40 14.06 -2.15 0.88
CA VAL A 40 13.17 -2.61 -0.19
C VAL A 40 13.79 -3.86 -0.80
N THR A 41 13.01 -4.94 -0.88
CA THR A 41 13.45 -6.18 -1.53
C THR A 41 12.83 -6.28 -2.92
N GLU A 42 13.47 -7.01 -3.82
CA GLU A 42 12.95 -7.20 -5.20
C GLU A 42 11.52 -7.78 -5.22
N GLN A 43 11.16 -8.61 -4.24
CA GLN A 43 9.81 -9.13 -4.12
C GLN A 43 8.79 -8.01 -3.84
N MET A 44 9.15 -7.01 -3.00
CA MET A 44 8.27 -5.88 -2.72
C MET A 44 8.04 -5.01 -3.96
N ASP A 45 9.05 -4.89 -4.83
CA ASP A 45 8.90 -4.16 -6.08
C ASP A 45 7.98 -4.90 -7.05
N LYS A 46 8.12 -6.23 -7.18
CA LYS A 46 7.19 -7.07 -7.95
C LYS A 46 5.74 -6.97 -7.44
N ASP A 47 5.55 -7.02 -6.11
CA ASP A 47 4.22 -6.88 -5.51
C ASP A 47 3.62 -5.48 -5.78
N ARG A 48 4.47 -4.45 -5.82
CA ARG A 48 4.06 -3.08 -6.15
C ARG A 48 3.65 -2.95 -7.61
N GLU A 49 4.39 -3.55 -8.54
CA GLU A 49 4.05 -3.59 -9.97
C GLU A 49 2.74 -4.34 -10.21
N LEU A 50 2.57 -5.49 -9.56
CA LEU A 50 1.33 -6.26 -9.63
C LEU A 50 0.13 -5.44 -9.12
N SER A 51 0.30 -4.75 -7.98
CA SER A 51 -0.75 -3.90 -7.41
C SER A 51 -1.12 -2.74 -8.34
N LYS A 52 -0.13 -2.10 -8.99
CA LYS A 52 -0.37 -1.05 -9.99
C LYS A 52 -1.16 -1.58 -11.17
N PHE A 53 -0.79 -2.76 -11.68
CA PHE A 53 -1.49 -3.40 -12.79
C PHE A 53 -2.96 -3.70 -12.45
N ILE A 54 -3.21 -4.29 -11.28
CA ILE A 54 -4.58 -4.59 -10.82
C ILE A 54 -5.40 -3.31 -10.70
N ASN A 55 -4.84 -2.24 -10.13
CA ASN A 55 -5.53 -0.96 -10.00
C ASN A 55 -5.88 -0.38 -11.38
N TYR A 56 -4.93 -0.37 -12.30
CA TYR A 56 -5.17 0.07 -13.68
C TYR A 56 -6.31 -0.71 -14.34
N CYS A 57 -6.30 -2.05 -14.24
CA CYS A 57 -7.38 -2.88 -14.78
C CYS A 57 -8.74 -2.55 -14.16
N ASN A 58 -8.79 -2.33 -12.84
CA ASN A 58 -10.03 -1.97 -12.15
C ASN A 58 -10.55 -0.59 -12.58
N GLU A 59 -9.65 0.40 -12.71
CA GLU A 59 -9.97 1.75 -13.18
C GLU A 59 -10.52 1.72 -14.61
N VAL A 60 -9.84 1.03 -15.52
CA VAL A 60 -10.30 0.88 -16.91
C VAL A 60 -11.64 0.17 -16.98
N LYS A 61 -11.84 -0.88 -16.19
CA LYS A 61 -13.10 -1.61 -16.13
C LYS A 61 -14.24 -0.72 -15.63
N ALA A 62 -14.00 0.06 -14.58
CA ALA A 62 -14.97 1.00 -14.03
C ALA A 62 -15.29 2.11 -15.05
N ALA A 63 -14.27 2.69 -15.69
CA ALA A 63 -14.46 3.70 -16.73
C ALA A 63 -15.25 3.15 -17.92
N THR A 64 -14.96 1.93 -18.35
CA THR A 64 -15.68 1.28 -19.47
C THR A 64 -17.15 1.05 -19.12
N ALA A 65 -17.42 0.54 -17.92
CA ALA A 65 -18.79 0.34 -17.44
C ALA A 65 -19.57 1.66 -17.39
N ALA A 66 -18.97 2.72 -16.85
CA ALA A 66 -19.58 4.05 -16.78
C ALA A 66 -19.85 4.65 -18.17
N ASN A 67 -18.93 4.50 -19.12
CA ASN A 67 -19.16 4.97 -20.50
C ASN A 67 -20.26 4.19 -21.21
N LYS A 68 -20.36 2.87 -20.96
CA LYS A 68 -21.40 2.01 -21.53
C LYS A 68 -22.79 2.34 -20.97
N GLU A 69 -22.90 2.59 -19.67
CA GLU A 69 -24.18 2.81 -19.00
C GLU A 69 -24.62 4.29 -18.97
N GLY A 70 -23.68 5.23 -18.91
CA GLY A 70 -23.94 6.65 -18.69
C GLY A 70 -23.79 7.57 -19.89
N GLY A 71 -23.25 7.08 -21.02
CA GLY A 71 -22.98 7.90 -22.21
C GLY A 71 -21.86 8.94 -21.98
N GLN A 72 -21.16 9.32 -23.06
CA GLN A 72 -20.07 10.27 -22.98
C GLN A 72 -20.63 11.70 -22.94
N LEU A 73 -20.57 12.36 -21.79
CA LEU A 73 -20.96 13.76 -21.66
C LEU A 73 -19.96 14.67 -22.38
N SER A 74 -20.44 15.50 -23.31
CA SER A 74 -19.66 16.55 -23.96
C SER A 74 -20.10 17.91 -23.46
N ILE A 75 -19.13 18.80 -23.20
CA ILE A 75 -19.42 20.19 -22.84
C ILE A 75 -19.69 20.95 -24.14
N VAL A 76 -20.95 21.26 -24.42
CA VAL A 76 -21.32 22.14 -25.53
C VAL A 76 -21.01 23.59 -25.11
N LYS A 77 -20.00 24.19 -25.72
CA LYS A 77 -19.80 25.65 -25.60
C LYS A 77 -20.95 26.35 -26.31
N HIS A 78 -21.64 27.25 -25.60
CA HIS A 78 -22.61 28.13 -26.26
C HIS A 78 -21.87 28.98 -27.29
N GLN A 79 -22.41 29.06 -28.51
CA GLN A 79 -22.03 30.09 -29.48
C GLN A 79 -22.41 31.42 -28.83
N THR A 80 -21.44 32.28 -28.58
CA THR A 80 -21.69 33.63 -28.08
C THR A 80 -22.36 34.41 -29.22
N GLU A 81 -23.69 34.41 -29.28
CA GLU A 81 -24.43 35.36 -30.12
C GLU A 81 -24.30 36.74 -29.46
N GLY A 82 -23.28 37.49 -29.87
CA GLY A 82 -23.06 38.84 -29.32
C GLY A 82 -21.79 39.57 -29.72
N ALA A 83 -21.12 39.19 -30.82
CA ALA A 83 -20.04 39.98 -31.40
C ALA A 83 -20.35 40.29 -32.87
N LYS A 84 -21.44 41.03 -33.07
CA LYS A 84 -21.63 41.87 -34.26
C LYS A 84 -22.04 43.25 -33.78
N GLU A 85 -21.05 44.13 -33.66
CA GLU A 85 -21.07 45.50 -34.19
C GLU A 85 -19.62 46.01 -34.31
#